data_AF-A0A1P8MQV0-F1
#
_entry.id   AF-A0A1P8MQV0-F1
#
_cell.length_a   1.000
_cell.length_b   1.000
_cell.length_c   1.000
_cell.angle_alpha   90.00
_cell.angle_beta   90.00
_cell.angle_gamma   90.00
#
_symmetry.space_group_name_H-M   'P 1'
#
loop_
_entity.id
_entity.type
_entity.pdbx_description
1 polymer ?
#
loop_
_entity_poly.entity_id
_entity_poly.type
_entity_poly.pdbx_seq_one_letter_code
_entity_poly.pdbx_strand_id
1 'polypeptide(L)'
;MFKVTSTLVLTLALAVSGCAQKAENVTATYVSPLQFQSLNCTQLRQEATRISLRASEVSGVQDKKAKGDATATAVALVLFWPAAFFIKGDKATAAELGRLKGEMQALEAASTQRGCGVSFQQG
;
A
#
# COMPACT_ATOMS: atom_id res chain seq x y z
N MET A 1 27.01 -38.85 24.46
CA MET A 1 25.63 -38.58 24.01
C MET A 1 25.13 -37.31 24.70
N PHE A 2 25.49 -36.12 24.18
CA PHE A 2 24.93 -34.81 24.55
C PHE A 2 25.61 -33.82 23.59
N LYS A 3 24.84 -33.14 22.72
CA LYS A 3 25.20 -32.00 21.82
C LYS A 3 24.74 -32.20 20.38
N VAL A 4 23.43 -32.15 20.11
CA VAL A 4 22.94 -31.77 18.77
C VAL A 4 21.65 -30.92 18.85
N THR A 5 20.98 -30.84 19.99
CA THR A 5 19.62 -30.25 20.07
C THR A 5 19.56 -28.73 20.28
N SER A 6 20.69 -28.04 20.46
CA SER A 6 20.68 -26.61 20.87
C SER A 6 21.11 -25.61 19.78
N THR A 7 21.10 -26.01 18.51
CA THR A 7 21.52 -25.14 17.39
C THR A 7 20.46 -25.01 16.29
N LEU A 8 19.22 -25.47 16.51
CA LEU A 8 18.13 -25.34 15.53
C LEU A 8 17.14 -24.21 15.86
N VAL A 9 17.25 -23.59 17.05
CA VAL A 9 16.22 -22.64 17.53
C VAL A 9 16.51 -21.18 17.12
N LEU A 10 17.72 -20.85 16.67
CA LEU A 10 18.12 -19.45 16.48
C LEU A 10 17.85 -18.87 15.08
N THR A 11 17.42 -19.67 14.12
CA THR A 11 17.34 -19.23 12.70
C THR A 11 15.92 -18.94 12.19
N LEU A 12 14.88 -19.03 13.04
CA LEU A 12 13.48 -18.78 12.61
C LEU A 12 12.95 -17.39 13.01
N ALA A 13 13.81 -16.46 13.43
CA ALA A 13 13.40 -15.13 13.92
C ALA A 13 13.19 -14.06 12.82
N LEU A 14 13.25 -14.40 11.53
CA LEU A 14 13.40 -13.38 10.46
C LEU A 14 12.21 -13.18 9.52
N ALA A 15 10.99 -13.60 9.87
CA ALA A 15 9.84 -13.38 8.98
C ALA A 15 8.54 -12.94 9.66
N VAL A 16 8.60 -12.18 10.76
CA VAL A 16 7.43 -11.43 11.23
C VAL A 16 7.34 -10.12 10.44
N SER A 17 7.02 -10.20 9.14
CA SER A 17 6.59 -9.02 8.39
C SER A 17 5.21 -8.63 8.92
N GLY A 18 5.10 -7.48 9.59
CA GLY A 18 3.85 -6.95 10.12
C GLY A 18 2.72 -6.94 9.08
N CYS A 19 1.52 -7.30 9.52
CA CYS A 19 0.36 -7.63 8.66
C CYS A 19 -0.20 -6.47 7.81
N ALA A 20 0.22 -5.22 8.06
CA ALA A 20 -0.22 -4.06 7.29
C ALA A 20 0.97 -3.18 6.94
N GLN A 21 1.18 -2.99 5.64
CA GLN A 21 2.23 -2.14 5.09
C GLN A 21 1.82 -0.67 5.22
N LYS A 22 2.77 0.22 5.54
CA LYS A 22 2.55 1.68 5.51
C LYS A 22 2.14 2.12 4.10
N ALA A 23 1.33 3.17 4.00
CA ALA A 23 0.85 3.72 2.74
C ALA A 23 2.00 4.08 1.77
N GLU A 24 3.09 4.66 2.29
CA GLU A 24 4.30 5.02 1.53
C GLU A 24 4.91 3.81 0.80
N ASN A 25 4.89 2.63 1.43
CA ASN A 25 5.48 1.42 0.90
C ASN A 25 4.59 0.74 -0.15
N VAL A 26 3.30 1.11 -0.25
CA VAL A 26 2.38 0.56 -1.25
C VAL A 26 2.80 1.01 -2.65
N THR A 27 3.16 0.03 -3.48
CA THR A 27 3.57 0.24 -4.87
C THR A 27 2.37 0.55 -5.76
N ALA A 28 2.55 1.45 -6.72
CA ALA A 28 1.56 1.71 -7.74
C ALA A 28 1.32 0.45 -8.59
N THR A 29 0.06 0.15 -8.86
CA THR A 29 -0.34 -0.86 -9.83
C THR A 29 -0.39 -0.20 -11.21
N TYR A 30 0.00 -0.92 -12.26
CA TYR A 30 -0.10 -0.38 -13.61
C TYR A 30 -1.56 -0.08 -13.99
N VAL A 31 -1.79 1.14 -14.49
CA VAL A 31 -3.07 1.60 -15.05
C VAL A 31 -2.79 2.22 -16.42
N SER A 32 -3.65 1.95 -17.40
CA SER A 32 -3.46 2.44 -18.76
C SER A 32 -3.69 3.96 -18.84
N PRO A 33 -2.78 4.76 -19.43
CA PRO A 33 -2.98 6.20 -19.63
C PRO A 33 -4.03 6.53 -20.69
N LEU A 34 -4.44 5.55 -21.52
CA LEU A 34 -5.42 5.75 -22.58
C LEU A 34 -6.79 6.18 -22.05
N GLN A 35 -7.13 5.81 -20.81
CA GLN A 35 -8.39 6.22 -20.17
C GLN A 35 -8.48 7.74 -19.94
N PHE A 36 -7.35 8.43 -19.87
CA PHE A 36 -7.27 9.89 -19.69
C PHE A 36 -6.98 10.63 -21.00
N GLN A 37 -6.77 9.90 -22.10
CA GLN A 37 -6.35 10.50 -23.36
C GLN A 37 -7.40 11.45 -23.92
N SER A 38 -8.70 11.25 -23.71
CA SER A 38 -9.76 12.13 -24.20
C SER A 38 -9.93 13.44 -23.41
N LEU A 39 -9.30 13.57 -22.24
CA LEU A 39 -9.46 14.71 -21.36
C LEU A 39 -8.63 15.92 -21.82
N ASN A 40 -9.19 17.13 -21.66
CA ASN A 40 -8.46 18.38 -21.82
C ASN A 40 -7.70 18.77 -20.53
N CYS A 41 -6.80 19.76 -20.59
CA CYS A 41 -5.97 20.13 -19.44
C CYS A 41 -6.76 20.57 -18.20
N THR A 42 -7.94 21.16 -18.37
CA THR A 42 -8.81 21.54 -17.24
C THR A 42 -9.40 20.30 -16.59
N GLN A 43 -9.89 19.37 -17.40
CA GLN A 43 -10.45 18.09 -16.93
C GLN A 43 -9.37 17.22 -16.27
N LEU A 44 -8.15 17.16 -16.83
CA LEU A 44 -7.02 16.45 -16.24
C LEU A 44 -6.68 16.98 -14.85
N ARG A 45 -6.69 18.31 -14.65
CA ARG A 45 -6.44 18.91 -13.33
C ARG A 45 -7.55 18.62 -12.34
N GLN A 46 -8.81 18.68 -12.77
CA GLN A 46 -9.94 18.34 -11.92
C GLN A 46 -9.88 16.88 -11.47
N GLU A 47 -9.59 15.97 -12.40
CA GLU A 47 -9.48 14.55 -12.12
C GLU A 47 -8.25 14.24 -11.26
N ALA A 48 -7.13 14.93 -11.47
CA ALA A 48 -5.96 14.83 -10.61
C ALA A 48 -6.28 15.19 -9.16
N THR A 49 -7.01 16.28 -8.93
CA THR A 49 -7.46 16.67 -7.58
C THR A 49 -8.40 15.63 -6.97
N ARG A 50 -9.33 15.07 -7.75
CA ARG A 50 -10.23 14.02 -7.26
C ARG A 50 -9.46 12.77 -6.83
N ILE A 51 -8.56 12.28 -7.68
CA ILE A 51 -7.78 11.07 -7.43
C ILE A 51 -6.84 11.29 -6.24
N SER A 52 -6.17 12.45 -6.14
CA SER A 52 -5.24 12.74 -5.04
C SER A 52 -5.96 12.82 -3.68
N LEU A 53 -7.14 13.43 -3.62
CA LEU A 53 -7.95 13.46 -2.40
C LEU A 53 -8.30 12.05 -1.94
N ARG A 54 -8.80 11.21 -2.86
CA ARG A 54 -9.14 9.82 -2.56
C ARG A 54 -7.91 9.00 -2.16
N ALA A 55 -6.78 9.18 -2.85
CA ALA A 55 -5.52 8.53 -2.50
C ALA A 55 -5.07 8.91 -1.09
N SER A 56 -5.19 10.17 -0.68
CA SER A 56 -4.82 10.62 0.66
C SER A 56 -5.72 10.02 1.75
N GLU A 57 -7.02 9.93 1.50
CA GLU A 57 -7.97 9.32 2.43
C GLU A 57 -7.65 7.83 2.65
N VAL A 58 -7.49 7.09 1.55
CA VAL A 58 -7.16 5.66 1.59
C VAL A 58 -5.78 5.42 2.21
N SER A 59 -4.80 6.30 1.95
CA SER A 59 -3.48 6.27 2.59
C SER A 59 -3.58 6.45 4.11
N GLY A 60 -4.38 7.42 4.58
CA GLY A 60 -4.62 7.63 6.00
C GLY A 60 -5.27 6.42 6.68
N VAL A 61 -6.20 5.75 6.00
CA VAL A 61 -6.80 4.49 6.49
C VAL A 61 -5.75 3.37 6.54
N GLN A 62 -4.93 3.23 5.50
CA GLN A 62 -3.86 2.22 5.43
C GLN A 62 -2.82 2.42 6.54
N ASP A 63 -2.40 3.66 6.79
CA ASP A 63 -1.45 3.97 7.86
C ASP A 63 -2.01 3.74 9.25
N LYS A 64 -3.31 4.01 9.47
CA LYS A 64 -3.98 3.67 10.72
C LYS A 64 -4.02 2.15 10.93
N LYS A 65 -4.30 1.37 9.87
CA LYS A 65 -4.23 -0.10 9.92
C LYS A 65 -2.82 -0.60 10.20
N ALA A 66 -1.79 0.06 9.67
CA ALA A 66 -0.38 -0.26 9.94
C ALA A 66 0.06 0.09 11.38
N LYS A 67 -0.61 1.02 12.06
CA LYS A 67 -0.26 1.52 13.40
C LYS A 67 -0.95 0.81 14.57
N GLY A 68 -1.84 -0.15 14.33
CA GLY A 68 -2.48 -0.93 15.41
C GLY A 68 -1.43 -1.59 16.31
N ASP A 69 -1.42 -1.24 17.59
CA ASP A 69 -0.37 -1.41 18.60
C ASP A 69 0.52 -2.65 18.48
N ALA A 70 1.74 -2.45 17.98
CA ALA A 70 2.76 -3.48 17.83
C ALA A 70 3.01 -4.33 19.10
N THR A 71 2.79 -3.78 20.30
CA THR A 71 3.00 -4.49 21.58
C THR A 71 1.81 -5.36 21.99
N ALA A 72 0.57 -4.85 21.87
CA ALA A 72 -0.63 -5.63 22.15
C ALA A 72 -0.87 -6.70 21.07
N THR A 73 -0.58 -6.36 19.81
CA THR A 73 -0.62 -7.29 18.69
C THR A 73 0.46 -8.36 18.80
N ALA A 74 1.65 -8.09 19.34
CA ALA A 74 2.66 -9.12 19.55
C ALA A 74 2.22 -10.18 20.57
N VAL A 75 1.67 -9.77 21.72
CA VAL A 75 1.16 -10.71 22.73
C VAL A 75 -0.07 -11.47 22.21
N ALA A 76 -0.99 -10.77 21.53
CA ALA A 76 -2.16 -11.40 20.92
C ALA A 76 -1.78 -12.37 19.79
N LEU A 77 -0.74 -12.06 18.99
CA LEU A 77 -0.23 -12.94 17.93
C LEU A 77 0.38 -14.22 18.49
N VAL A 78 0.97 -14.21 19.69
CA VAL A 78 1.49 -15.43 20.33
C VAL A 78 0.34 -16.27 20.89
N LEU A 79 -0.58 -15.65 21.63
CA LEU A 79 -1.70 -16.36 22.27
C LEU A 79 -2.75 -16.87 21.27
N PHE A 80 -3.00 -16.10 20.21
CA PHE A 80 -3.98 -16.40 19.17
C PHE A 80 -3.30 -16.64 17.81
N TRP A 81 -2.08 -17.16 17.81
CA TRP A 81 -1.35 -17.48 16.56
C TRP A 81 -2.13 -18.35 15.56
N PRO A 82 -3.03 -19.30 15.93
CA PRO A 82 -3.73 -20.09 14.93
C PRO A 82 -4.80 -19.23 14.24
N ALA A 83 -5.33 -18.20 14.91
CA ALA A 83 -6.27 -17.24 14.34
C ALA A 83 -5.60 -16.35 13.28
N ALA A 84 -4.28 -16.14 13.35
CA ALA A 84 -3.53 -15.37 12.35
C ALA A 84 -3.59 -16.02 10.96
N PHE A 85 -3.75 -17.34 10.86
CA PHE A 85 -3.99 -18.02 9.57
C PHE A 85 -5.34 -17.63 8.94
N PHE A 86 -6.30 -17.18 9.75
CA PHE A 86 -7.61 -16.70 9.31
C PHE A 86 -7.64 -15.18 9.05
N ILE A 87 -6.70 -14.41 9.60
CA ILE A 87 -6.49 -12.98 9.28
C ILE A 87 -5.66 -12.87 7.99
N LYS A 88 -6.09 -13.54 6.94
CA LYS A 88 -5.48 -13.41 5.62
C LYS A 88 -6.17 -12.26 4.89
N GLY A 89 -5.65 -11.06 5.08
CA GLY A 89 -5.79 -10.00 4.09
C GLY A 89 -6.82 -8.93 4.38
N ASP A 90 -6.36 -7.85 5.00
CA ASP A 90 -6.89 -6.53 4.66
C ASP A 90 -6.05 -5.93 3.51
N LYS A 91 -5.96 -6.71 2.41
CA LYS A 91 -5.25 -6.28 1.19
C LYS A 91 -6.11 -5.34 0.35
N ALA A 92 -7.40 -5.20 0.65
CA ALA A 92 -8.32 -4.38 -0.13
C ALA A 92 -7.91 -2.90 -0.11
N THR A 93 -7.54 -2.35 1.05
CA THR A 93 -7.09 -0.95 1.15
C THR A 93 -5.74 -0.74 0.47
N ALA A 94 -4.79 -1.67 0.62
CA ALA A 94 -3.50 -1.61 -0.06
C ALA A 94 -3.63 -1.75 -1.58
N ALA A 95 -4.52 -2.63 -2.06
CA ALA A 95 -4.80 -2.81 -3.48
C ALA A 95 -5.48 -1.59 -4.09
N GLU A 96 -6.46 -1.00 -3.39
CA GLU A 96 -7.11 0.24 -3.81
C GLU A 96 -6.12 1.41 -3.83
N LEU A 97 -5.24 1.52 -2.82
CA LEU A 97 -4.19 2.53 -2.80
C LEU A 97 -3.20 2.34 -3.95
N GLY A 98 -2.78 1.10 -4.23
CA GLY A 98 -1.92 0.79 -5.37
C GLY A 98 -2.56 1.18 -6.71
N ARG A 99 -3.86 0.93 -6.86
CA ARG A 99 -4.65 1.34 -8.04
C ARG A 99 -4.70 2.87 -8.17
N LEU A 100 -5.00 3.59 -7.09
CA LEU A 100 -5.05 5.06 -7.08
C LEU A 100 -3.69 5.70 -7.41
N LYS A 101 -2.59 5.18 -6.85
CA LYS A 101 -1.22 5.61 -7.22
C LYS A 101 -0.93 5.33 -8.70
N GLY A 102 -1.41 4.21 -9.24
CA GLY A 102 -1.35 3.88 -10.66
C GLY A 102 -2.10 4.87 -11.54
N GLU A 103 -3.31 5.26 -11.13
CA GLU A 103 -4.11 6.28 -11.83
C GLU A 103 -3.41 7.63 -11.85
N MET A 104 -2.76 8.03 -10.75
CA MET A 104 -1.95 9.25 -10.70
C MET A 104 -0.81 9.21 -11.71
N GLN A 105 -0.06 8.10 -11.80
CA GLN A 105 1.02 7.92 -12.78
C GLN A 105 0.49 7.94 -14.22
N ALA A 106 -0.63 7.27 -14.48
CA ALA A 106 -1.26 7.23 -15.79
C ALA A 106 -1.77 8.61 -16.23
N LEU A 107 -2.35 9.38 -15.28
CA LEU A 107 -2.81 10.75 -15.52
C LEU A 107 -1.64 11.70 -15.78
N GLU A 108 -0.55 11.56 -15.02
CA GLU A 108 0.69 12.32 -15.23
C GLU A 108 1.29 12.03 -16.61
N ALA A 109 1.34 10.77 -17.03
CA ALA A 109 1.78 10.39 -18.36
C ALA A 109 0.89 11.01 -19.47
N ALA A 110 -0.43 10.95 -19.31
CA ALA A 110 -1.38 11.57 -20.25
C ALA A 110 -1.25 13.11 -20.28
N SER A 111 -1.02 13.73 -19.12
CA SER A 111 -0.78 15.16 -18.97
C SER A 111 0.51 15.60 -19.66
N THR A 112 1.60 14.84 -19.53
CA THR A 112 2.87 15.11 -20.20
C THR A 112 2.73 14.98 -21.71
N GLN A 113 2.03 13.96 -22.20
CA GLN A 113 1.76 13.82 -23.65
C GLN A 113 0.97 15.00 -24.22
N ARG A 114 0.11 15.64 -23.40
CA ARG A 114 -0.69 16.81 -23.79
C ARG A 114 -0.05 18.16 -23.45
N GLY A 115 1.06 18.20 -22.73
CA GLY A 115 1.71 19.44 -22.30
C GLY A 115 0.97 20.21 -21.21
N CYS A 116 0.18 19.55 -20.36
CA CYS A 116 -0.64 20.21 -19.34
C CYS A 116 0.10 20.50 -18.01
N GLY A 117 1.23 19.83 -17.76
CA GLY A 117 2.10 20.07 -16.60
C GLY A 117 1.56 19.60 -15.25
N VAL A 118 0.55 18.73 -15.22
CA VAL A 118 0.10 18.07 -13.97
C VAL A 118 1.18 17.13 -13.48
N SER A 119 1.62 17.32 -12.24
CA SER A 119 2.53 16.43 -11.51
C SER A 119 1.96 16.14 -10.13
N PHE A 120 2.27 14.97 -9.59
CA PHE A 120 1.89 14.60 -8.23
C PHE A 120 3.14 14.57 -7.35
N GLN A 121 3.06 15.15 -6.15
CA GLN A 121 4.10 14.97 -5.15
C GLN A 121 4.03 13.53 -4.64
N GLN A 122 5.09 12.75 -4.90
CA GLN A 122 5.21 11.39 -4.39
C GLN A 122 5.49 11.46 -2.88
N GLY A 123 4.53 10.99 -2.09
CA GLY A 123 4.63 10.80 -0.63
C GLY A 123 4.32 9.35 -0.26
#